data_AF-A0A8H7D688-F1
#
_entry.id   AF-A0A8H7D688-F1
#
_cell.length_a   1.000
_cell.length_b   1.000
_cell.length_c   1.000
_cell.angle_alpha   90.00
_cell.angle_beta   90.00
_cell.angle_gamma   90.00
#
_symmetry.space_group_name_H-M   'P 1'
#
loop_
_entity.id
_entity.type
_entity.pdbx_description
1 polymer ?
#
loop_
_entity_poly.entity_id
_entity_poly.type
_entity_poly.pdbx_seq_one_letter_code
_entity_poly.pdbx_strand_id
1 'polypeptide(L)'
;MAPTITTSQDLISHFSGYVSIIGLATTTAADLAPYFAPAIQLDGKTLTVEEFRAIIPPNTEITAERFAADVENRILAMRLRVHVPATGFRMIEHVMYELDEQWRTKNIERVYAVESDEGN
;
A
#
# COMPACT_ATOMS: atom_id res chain seq x y z
N MET A 1 6.10 18.29 5.50
CA MET A 1 5.57 18.98 4.30
C MET A 1 4.97 17.92 3.40
N ALA A 2 3.81 18.18 2.79
CA ALA A 2 3.22 17.24 1.83
C ALA A 2 4.12 17.13 0.58
N PRO A 3 4.19 15.96 -0.07
CA PRO A 3 4.97 15.80 -1.29
C PRO A 3 4.39 16.68 -2.40
N THR A 4 5.26 17.17 -3.29
CA THR A 4 4.83 17.84 -4.52
C THR A 4 4.63 16.77 -5.59
N ILE A 5 3.39 16.38 -5.85
CA ILE A 5 3.01 15.39 -6.86
C ILE A 5 2.30 16.12 -7.98
N THR A 6 2.90 16.10 -9.18
CA THR A 6 2.39 16.76 -10.37
C THR A 6 2.26 15.82 -11.56
N THR A 7 2.98 14.70 -11.53
CA THR A 7 2.99 13.69 -12.58
C THR A 7 2.69 12.29 -12.02
N SER A 8 2.27 11.39 -12.90
CA SER A 8 2.08 9.97 -12.57
C SER A 8 3.37 9.34 -12.03
N GLN A 9 4.53 9.76 -12.54
CA GLN A 9 5.83 9.29 -12.06
C GLN A 9 6.13 9.75 -10.63
N ASP A 10 5.74 10.98 -10.27
CA ASP A 10 5.88 11.49 -8.89
C ASP A 10 5.06 10.62 -7.93
N LEU A 11 3.82 10.31 -8.33
CA LEU A 11 2.90 9.51 -7.52
C LEU A 11 3.41 8.06 -7.34
N ILE A 12 3.87 7.44 -8.43
CA ILE A 12 4.47 6.10 -8.39
C ILE A 12 5.71 6.08 -7.50
N SER A 13 6.58 7.09 -7.62
CA SER A 13 7.80 7.19 -6.82
C SER A 13 7.49 7.38 -5.33
N HIS A 14 6.50 8.22 -5.01
CA HIS A 14 6.01 8.40 -3.64
C HIS A 14 5.54 7.06 -3.05
N PHE A 15 4.68 6.33 -3.75
CA PHE A 15 4.14 5.06 -3.26
C PHE A 15 5.14 3.90 -3.27
N SER A 16 6.13 3.91 -4.17
CA SER A 16 7.22 2.93 -4.14
C SER A 16 8.02 3.04 -2.84
N GLY A 17 8.19 4.25 -2.29
CA GLY A 17 8.76 4.47 -0.97
C GLY A 17 7.94 3.78 0.14
N TYR A 18 6.61 3.92 0.11
CA TYR A 18 5.69 3.23 1.01
C TYR A 18 5.83 1.70 0.93
N VAL A 19 5.78 1.14 -0.29
CA VAL A 19 5.86 -0.32 -0.51
C VAL A 19 7.20 -0.87 -0.01
N SER A 20 8.29 -0.10 -0.13
CA SER A 20 9.61 -0.53 0.32
C SER A 20 9.74 -0.70 1.84
N ILE A 21 8.88 -0.05 2.63
CA ILE A 21 8.98 -0.06 4.10
C ILE A 21 7.86 -0.84 4.78
N ILE A 22 6.66 -0.92 4.21
CA ILE A 22 5.46 -1.42 4.90
C ILE A 22 5.59 -2.83 5.49
N GLY A 23 6.35 -3.71 4.84
CA GLY A 23 6.54 -5.08 5.28
C GLY A 23 7.67 -5.29 6.29
N LEU A 24 8.54 -4.30 6.50
CA LEU A 24 9.71 -4.44 7.38
C LEU A 24 9.29 -4.61 8.84
N ALA A 25 10.00 -5.48 9.58
CA ALA A 25 9.72 -5.70 11.00
C ALA A 25 9.93 -4.45 11.87
N THR A 26 10.74 -3.50 11.41
CA THR A 26 11.03 -2.25 12.14
C THR A 26 10.03 -1.13 11.85
N THR A 27 9.15 -1.30 10.86
CA THR A 27 8.23 -0.24 10.43
C THR A 27 7.15 0.00 11.46
N THR A 28 7.07 1.24 11.93
CA THR A 28 6.11 1.73 12.90
C THR A 28 4.98 2.52 12.23
N ALA A 29 3.92 2.82 12.99
CA ALA A 29 2.87 3.72 12.50
C ALA A 29 3.38 5.13 12.18
N ALA A 30 4.44 5.59 12.86
CA ALA A 30 5.05 6.90 12.60
C ALA A 30 5.76 6.94 11.24
N ASP A 31 6.40 5.84 10.83
CA ASP A 31 7.03 5.71 9.52
C ASP A 31 6.00 5.72 8.38
N LEU A 32 4.78 5.27 8.68
CA LEU A 32 3.66 5.22 7.74
C LEU A 32 2.82 6.50 7.72
N ALA A 33 2.90 7.34 8.76
CA ALA A 33 2.12 8.58 8.86
C ALA A 33 2.22 9.53 7.64
N PRO A 34 3.35 9.63 6.91
CA PRO A 34 3.41 10.43 5.69
C PRO A 34 2.54 9.91 4.54
N TYR A 35 2.17 8.62 4.55
CA TYR A 35 1.46 7.94 3.46
C TYR A 35 -0.03 7.72 3.74
N PHE A 36 -0.49 7.97 4.95
CA PHE A 36 -1.85 7.67 5.38
C PHE A 36 -2.55 8.86 6.03
N ALA A 37 -3.81 9.05 5.68
CA ALA A 37 -4.69 9.93 6.42
C ALA A 37 -4.88 9.40 7.86
N PRO A 38 -5.29 10.25 8.83
CA PRO A 38 -5.51 9.82 10.21
C PRO A 38 -6.50 8.65 10.36
N ALA A 39 -7.45 8.54 9.42
CA ALA A 39 -8.39 7.43 9.30
C ALA A 39 -8.40 6.93 7.85
N ILE A 40 -8.35 5.61 7.70
CA ILE A 40 -8.21 4.91 6.44
C ILE A 40 -9.43 4.01 6.26
N GLN A 41 -10.06 4.04 5.10
CA GLN A 41 -11.03 3.01 4.72
C GLN A 41 -10.28 1.84 4.09
N LEU A 42 -10.49 0.62 4.58
CA LEU A 42 -10.01 -0.61 3.97
C LEU A 42 -11.20 -1.56 3.81
N ASP A 43 -11.58 -1.83 2.56
CA ASP A 43 -12.70 -2.72 2.22
C ASP A 43 -13.99 -2.38 3.02
N GLY A 44 -14.28 -1.08 3.17
CA GLY A 44 -15.45 -0.54 3.90
C GLY A 44 -15.31 -0.45 5.42
N LYS A 45 -14.13 -0.76 5.99
CA LYS A 45 -13.84 -0.60 7.42
C LYS A 45 -12.92 0.59 7.66
N THR A 46 -13.28 1.43 8.63
CA THR A 46 -12.38 2.49 9.12
C THR A 46 -11.31 1.91 10.02
N LEU A 47 -10.04 2.17 9.71
CA LEU A 47 -8.87 1.79 10.50
C LEU A 47 -8.00 3.02 10.77
N THR A 48 -7.34 3.03 11.92
CA THR A 48 -6.17 3.88 12.19
C THR A 48 -4.93 3.33 11.48
N VAL A 49 -3.87 4.14 11.37
CA VAL A 49 -2.58 3.70 10.81
C VAL A 49 -1.98 2.54 11.63
N GLU A 50 -2.17 2.55 12.95
CA GLU A 50 -1.69 1.50 13.84
C GLU A 50 -2.43 0.18 13.60
N GLU A 51 -3.76 0.21 13.52
CA GLU A 51 -4.57 -0.97 13.20
C GLU A 51 -4.24 -1.51 11.81
N PHE A 52 -4.07 -0.63 10.82
CA PHE A 52 -3.64 -1.03 9.49
C PHE A 52 -2.25 -1.68 9.52
N ARG A 53 -1.26 -1.12 10.24
CA ARG A 53 0.07 -1.73 10.35
C ARG A 53 0.00 -3.12 10.98
N ALA A 54 -0.90 -3.34 11.95
CA ALA A 54 -1.04 -4.60 12.67
C ALA A 54 -1.55 -5.76 11.79
N ILE A 55 -2.22 -5.50 10.67
CA ILE A 55 -2.68 -6.58 9.77
C ILE A 55 -1.56 -7.17 8.92
N ILE A 56 -0.40 -6.51 8.86
CA ILE A 56 0.72 -6.90 7.99
C ILE A 56 1.77 -7.61 8.85
N PRO A 57 1.99 -8.92 8.65
CA PRO A 57 3.00 -9.64 9.41
C PRO A 57 4.39 -8.99 9.28
N PRO A 58 5.19 -8.96 10.35
CA PRO A 58 6.59 -8.53 10.25
C PRO A 58 7.37 -9.35 9.22
N ASN A 59 8.30 -8.71 8.51
CA ASN A 59 9.11 -9.30 7.43
C ASN A 59 8.28 -9.80 6.23
N THR A 60 7.10 -9.23 6.00
CA THR A 60 6.37 -9.48 4.75
C THR A 60 7.15 -8.85 3.60
N GLU A 61 7.43 -9.63 2.58
CA GLU A 61 8.04 -9.15 1.34
C GLU A 61 6.93 -8.67 0.41
N ILE A 62 6.92 -7.38 0.08
CA ILE A 62 5.90 -6.78 -0.78
C ILE A 62 6.61 -6.13 -1.97
N THR A 63 6.26 -6.58 -3.17
CA THR A 63 6.75 -6.02 -4.43
C THR A 63 5.58 -5.42 -5.19
N ALA A 64 5.69 -4.14 -5.54
CA ALA A 64 4.72 -3.48 -6.41
C ALA A 64 5.12 -3.58 -7.87
N GLU A 65 4.16 -3.93 -8.70
CA GLU A 65 4.28 -4.09 -10.13
C GLU A 65 3.08 -3.41 -10.82
N ARG A 66 3.22 -3.10 -12.11
CA ARG A 66 2.12 -2.63 -12.98
C ARG A 66 1.26 -1.53 -12.34
N PHE A 67 1.79 -0.31 -12.38
CA PHE A 67 1.10 0.85 -11.85
C PHE A 67 0.15 1.46 -12.89
N ALA A 68 -0.99 1.97 -12.42
CA ALA A 68 -1.85 2.90 -13.14
C ALA A 68 -2.13 4.08 -12.20
N ALA A 69 -1.76 5.29 -12.62
CA ALA A 69 -1.80 6.49 -11.78
C ALA A 69 -2.61 7.58 -12.46
N ASP A 70 -3.58 8.12 -11.73
CA ASP A 70 -4.39 9.26 -12.12
C ASP A 70 -4.18 10.38 -11.07
N VAL A 71 -3.36 11.36 -11.45
CA VAL A 71 -2.98 12.47 -10.56
C VAL A 71 -4.16 13.41 -10.34
N GLU A 72 -4.99 13.63 -11.36
CA GLU A 72 -6.14 14.54 -11.30
C GLU A 72 -7.18 14.02 -10.30
N ASN A 73 -7.49 12.73 -10.39
CA ASN A 73 -8.44 12.07 -9.49
C ASN A 73 -7.81 11.57 -8.19
N ARG A 74 -6.48 11.69 -8.05
CA ARG A 74 -5.69 11.19 -6.91
C ARG A 74 -5.92 9.70 -6.64
N ILE A 75 -5.85 8.91 -7.71
CA ILE A 75 -6.01 7.47 -7.69
C ILE A 75 -4.70 6.81 -8.10
N LEU A 76 -4.33 5.76 -7.38
CA LEU A 76 -3.24 4.87 -7.75
C LEU A 76 -3.71 3.42 -7.66
N ALA A 77 -3.64 2.69 -8.76
CA ALA A 77 -3.81 1.25 -8.77
C ALA A 77 -2.47 0.55 -9.04
N MET A 78 -2.27 -0.60 -8.40
CA MET A 78 -1.07 -1.42 -8.63
C MET A 78 -1.35 -2.90 -8.39
N ARG A 79 -0.50 -3.75 -8.95
CA ARG A 79 -0.42 -5.18 -8.62
C ARG A 79 0.64 -5.38 -7.55
N LEU A 80 0.28 -5.96 -6.41
CA LEU A 80 1.21 -6.37 -5.38
C LEU A 80 1.47 -7.86 -5.45
N ARG A 81 2.74 -8.25 -5.34
CA ARG A 81 3.14 -9.60 -4.92
C ARG A 81 3.50 -9.55 -3.45
N VAL A 82 2.88 -10.39 -2.65
CA VAL A 82 3.04 -10.48 -1.21
C VAL A 82 3.57 -11.86 -0.87
N HIS A 83 4.63 -11.94 -0.08
CA HIS A 83 5.17 -13.18 0.46
C HIS A 83 5.40 -13.00 1.96
N VAL A 84 4.90 -13.94 2.76
CA VAL A 84 5.09 -13.97 4.22
C VAL A 84 6.02 -15.13 4.53
N PRO A 85 7.34 -14.90 4.68
CA PRO A 85 8.32 -15.98 4.83
C PRO A 85 8.05 -16.90 6.01
N ALA A 86 7.50 -16.36 7.11
CA ALA A 86 7.22 -17.11 8.33
C ALA A 86 6.19 -18.24 8.15
N THR A 87 5.26 -18.09 7.19
CA THR A 87 4.21 -19.08 6.91
C THR A 87 4.35 -19.73 5.53
N GLY A 88 5.22 -19.19 4.68
CA GLY A 88 5.31 -19.55 3.26
C GLY A 88 4.14 -19.02 2.42
N PHE A 89 3.23 -18.24 3.01
CA PHE A 89 2.07 -17.69 2.32
C PHE A 89 2.49 -16.74 1.19
N ARG A 90 1.84 -16.87 0.03
CA ARG A 90 2.10 -16.06 -1.16
C ARG A 90 0.78 -15.60 -1.75
N MET A 91 0.72 -14.34 -2.14
CA MET A 91 -0.47 -13.73 -2.71
C MET A 91 -0.11 -12.75 -3.81
N ILE A 92 -0.97 -12.70 -4.82
CA ILE A 92 -1.00 -11.63 -5.80
C ILE A 92 -2.31 -10.87 -5.57
N GLU A 93 -2.22 -9.57 -5.35
CA GLU A 93 -3.40 -8.71 -5.22
C GLU A 93 -3.33 -7.51 -6.18
N HIS A 94 -4.49 -7.03 -6.61
CA HIS A 94 -4.65 -5.73 -7.25
C HIS A 94 -5.34 -4.81 -6.26
N VAL A 95 -4.68 -3.68 -5.97
CA VAL A 95 -5.12 -2.74 -4.96
C VAL A 95 -5.28 -1.38 -5.61
N MET A 96 -6.37 -0.70 -5.28
CA MET A 96 -6.61 0.69 -5.61
C MET A 96 -6.52 1.54 -4.35
N TYR A 97 -5.77 2.63 -4.45
CA TYR A 97 -5.59 3.63 -3.41
C TYR A 97 -6.24 4.93 -3.87
N GLU A 98 -7.09 5.50 -3.03
CA GLU A 98 -7.53 6.88 -3.19
C GLU A 98 -6.86 7.77 -2.15
N LEU A 99 -6.48 8.97 -2.57
CA LEU A 99 -5.70 9.88 -1.77
C LEU A 99 -6.49 11.13 -1.37
N ASP A 100 -6.12 11.71 -0.25
CA ASP A 100 -6.61 13.01 0.20
C ASP A 100 -5.88 14.18 -0.48
N GLU A 101 -6.23 15.40 -0.11
CA GLU A 101 -5.61 16.62 -0.65
C GLU A 101 -4.13 16.77 -0.28
N GLN A 102 -3.65 16.00 0.69
CA GLN A 102 -2.25 15.96 1.13
C GLN A 102 -1.49 14.78 0.53
N TRP A 103 -2.08 14.10 -0.47
CA TRP A 103 -1.53 12.91 -1.13
C TRP A 103 -1.38 11.68 -0.23
N ARG A 104 -2.14 11.64 0.86
CA ARG A 104 -2.14 10.50 1.79
C ARG A 104 -3.29 9.56 1.48
N THR A 105 -3.06 8.28 1.63
CA THR A 105 -4.08 7.23 1.46
C THR A 105 -5.23 7.45 2.44
N LYS A 106 -6.44 7.61 1.89
CA LYS A 106 -7.70 7.68 2.65
C LYS A 106 -8.59 6.45 2.42
N ASN A 107 -8.46 5.78 1.28
CA ASN A 107 -9.22 4.58 0.93
C ASN A 107 -8.29 3.56 0.25
N ILE A 108 -8.49 2.29 0.60
CA ILE A 108 -7.84 1.12 0.00
C ILE A 108 -8.95 0.14 -0.36
N GLU A 109 -9.01 -0.21 -1.64
CA GLU A 109 -9.91 -1.24 -2.15
C GLU A 109 -9.10 -2.38 -2.76
N ARG A 110 -9.32 -3.59 -2.23
CA ARG A 110 -8.81 -4.80 -2.86
C ARG A 110 -9.74 -5.21 -4.00
N VAL A 111 -9.28 -4.96 -5.22
CA VAL A 111 -10.03 -5.28 -6.43
C VAL A 111 -10.01 -6.78 -6.71
N TYR A 112 -8.87 -7.43 -6.46
CA TYR A 112 -8.66 -8.85 -6.68
C TYR A 112 -7.54 -9.37 -5.78
N ALA A 113 -7.68 -10.58 -5.24
CA ALA A 113 -6.62 -11.26 -4.51
C ALA A 113 -6.66 -12.77 -4.82
N VAL A 114 -5.50 -13.36 -5.06
CA VAL A 114 -5.35 -14.81 -5.27
C VAL A 114 -4.13 -15.32 -4.54
N GLU A 115 -4.30 -16.42 -3.81
CA GLU A 115 -3.17 -17.17 -3.25
C GLU A 115 -2.36 -17.76 -4.41
N SER A 116 -1.04 -17.61 -4.33
CA SER A 116 -0.15 -17.95 -5.43
C SER A 116 0.65 -19.21 -5.10
N ASP A 117 0.25 -20.34 -5.67
CA ASP A 117 0.98 -21.62 -5.58
C ASP A 117 2.24 -21.65 -6.46
N GLU A 118 2.94 -20.52 -6.69
CA GLU A 118 4.18 -20.51 -7.48
C GLU A 118 5.32 -21.19 -6.69
N GLY A 119 5.26 -22.53 -6.68
CA GLY A 119 6.40 -23.43 -6.64
C GLY A 119 7.01 -23.49 -8.04
N ASN A 120 8.17 -22.88 -8.17
CA ASN A 120 9.16 -23.18 -9.20
C ASN A 120 10.47 -23.44 -8.47
#